data_AF-A0A645G6U9-F1
#
_entry.id   AF-A0A645G6U9-F1
#
_cell.length_a   1.000
_cell.length_b   1.000
_cell.length_c   1.000
_cell.angle_alpha   90.00
_cell.angle_beta   90.00
_cell.angle_gamma   90.00
#
_symmetry.space_group_name_H-M   'P 1'
#
loop_
_entity.id
_entity.type
_entity.pdbx_description
1 polymer ?
#
loop_
_entity_poly.entity_id
_entity_poly.type
_entity_poly.pdbx_seq_one_letter_code
_entity_poly.pdbx_strand_id
1 'polypeptide(L)' 'MATGLPGVFAAGDCTGGPLQVSKAAGEGLVAGQSAAAYVDALARKQ' A
#
# COMPACT_ATOMS: atom_id res chain seq x y z
N MET A 1 2.56 -3.34 -1.60
CA MET A 1 2.17 -2.61 -2.83
C MET A 1 2.87 -1.26 -2.86
N ALA A 2 4.04 -1.13 -3.47
CA ALA A 2 4.79 0.13 -3.52
C ALA A 2 4.62 0.81 -4.89
N THR A 3 4.54 2.14 -4.90
CA THR A 3 4.57 2.92 -6.15
C THR A 3 6.02 3.22 -6.57
N GLY A 4 6.21 3.99 -7.64
CA GLY A 4 7.52 4.52 -8.01
C GLY A 4 8.08 5.56 -7.04
N LEU A 5 7.28 6.05 -6.09
CA LEU A 5 7.68 7.05 -5.10
C LEU A 5 7.86 6.41 -3.71
N PRO A 6 9.02 6.60 -3.03
CA PRO A 6 9.23 6.09 -1.68
C PRO A 6 8.17 6.59 -0.70
N GLY A 7 7.66 5.68 0.14
CA GLY A 7 6.64 6.01 1.14
C GLY A 7 5.23 6.24 0.59
N VAL A 8 5.02 6.09 -0.73
CA VAL A 8 3.69 6.21 -1.37
C VAL A 8 3.21 4.83 -1.81
N PHE A 9 1.98 4.49 -1.38
CA PHE A 9 1.34 3.21 -1.61
C PHE A 9 -0.04 3.44 -2.26
N ALA A 10 -0.49 2.51 -3.09
CA ALA A 10 -1.76 2.60 -3.79
C ALA A 10 -2.57 1.30 -3.64
N ALA A 11 -3.89 1.41 -3.68
CA ALA A 11 -4.85 0.31 -3.60
C ALA A 11 -6.18 0.68 -4.30
N GLY A 12 -6.96 -0.33 -4.67
CA GLY A 12 -8.25 -0.16 -5.34
C GLY A 12 -8.09 0.09 -6.84
N ASP A 13 -9.16 0.56 -7.48
CA ASP A 13 -9.28 0.68 -8.94
C ASP A 13 -8.14 1.45 -9.62
N CYS A 14 -7.47 2.37 -8.91
CA CYS A 14 -6.31 3.10 -9.43
C CYS A 14 -5.05 2.22 -9.60
N THR A 15 -5.07 0.98 -9.10
CA THR A 15 -3.96 0.02 -9.21
C THR A 15 -4.12 -1.00 -10.34
N GLY A 16 -5.24 -0.93 -11.07
CA GLY A 16 -5.56 -1.83 -12.16
C GLY A 16 -6.70 -2.81 -11.83
N GLY A 17 -7.02 -3.69 -12.76
CA GLY A 17 -8.12 -4.64 -12.61
C GLY A 17 -7.77 -5.90 -11.79
N PRO A 18 -8.77 -6.70 -11.39
CA PRO A 18 -10.20 -6.51 -11.65
C PRO A 18 -10.85 -5.48 -10.70
N LEU A 19 -11.76 -4.66 -11.25
CA LEU A 19 -12.46 -3.57 -10.53
C LEU A 19 -13.56 -4.15 -9.63
N GLN A 20 -13.14 -4.72 -8.51
CA GLN A 20 -14.02 -5.42 -7.59
C GLN A 20 -13.75 -4.99 -6.15
N VAL A 21 -14.83 -4.83 -5.38
CA VAL A 21 -14.77 -4.38 -3.97
C VAL A 21 -13.86 -5.28 -3.13
N SER A 22 -13.98 -6.60 -3.26
CA SER A 22 -13.16 -7.55 -2.48
C SER A 22 -11.67 -7.46 -2.84
N LYS A 23 -11.33 -7.17 -4.10
CA LYS A 23 -9.95 -6.96 -4.52
C LYS A 23 -9.41 -5.66 -3.94
N ALA A 24 -10.16 -4.57 -4.06
CA ALA A 24 -9.81 -3.26 -3.53
C ALA A 24 -9.59 -3.30 -2.01
N ALA A 25 -10.44 -4.04 -1.28
CA ALA A 25 -10.29 -4.24 0.16
C ALA A 25 -9.00 -5.00 0.51
N GLY A 26 -8.71 -6.09 -0.21
CA GLY A 26 -7.47 -6.85 -0.02
C GLY A 26 -6.21 -6.03 -0.35
N GLU A 27 -6.25 -5.22 -1.40
CA GLU A 27 -5.17 -4.28 -1.73
C GLU A 27 -5.00 -3.21 -0.65
N GLY A 28 -6.09 -2.70 -0.10
CA GLY A 28 -6.07 -1.74 1.00
C GLY A 28 -5.34 -2.29 2.23
N LEU A 29 -5.63 -3.55 2.59
CA LEU A 29 -4.90 -4.25 3.66
C LEU A 29 -3.39 -4.30 3.37
N VAL A 30 -3.01 -4.73 2.16
CA VAL A 30 -1.60 -4.84 1.77
C VAL A 30 -0.91 -3.47 1.74
N ALA A 31 -1.55 -2.45 1.19
CA ALA A 31 -1.01 -1.09 1.12
C ALA A 31 -0.83 -0.48 2.52
N GLY A 32 -1.82 -0.64 3.40
CA GLY A 32 -1.76 -0.17 4.78
C GLY A 32 -0.64 -0.83 5.58
N GLN A 33 -0.50 -2.17 5.49
CA GLN A 33 0.60 -2.88 6.14
C GLN A 33 1.97 -2.46 5.58
N SER A 34 2.07 -2.24 4.27
CA SER A 34 3.30 -1.75 3.63
C SER A 34 3.68 -0.35 4.14
N ALA A 35 2.69 0.54 4.29
CA ALA A 35 2.91 1.88 4.82
C ALA A 35 3.35 1.87 6.29
N ALA A 36 2.70 1.04 7.12
CA ALA A 36 3.09 0.87 8.52
C ALA A 36 4.54 0.38 8.65
N ALA A 37 4.92 -0.64 7.88
CA ALA A 37 6.29 -1.16 7.87
C ALA A 37 7.32 -0.12 7.41
N TYR A 38 6.96 0.74 6.45
CA TYR A 38 7.83 1.84 6.00
C TYR A 38 8.08 2.87 7.10
N VAL A 39 7.04 3.31 7.81
CA VAL A 39 7.17 4.26 8.92
C VAL A 39 7.99 3.66 10.07
N ASP A 40 7.75 2.39 10.42
CA ASP A 40 8.52 1.68 11.45
C ASP A 40 10.00 1.54 11.08
N ALA A 41 10.31 1.31 9.79
CA ALA A 41 11.68 1.30 9.31
C ALA A 41 12.36 2.67 9.35
N LEU A 42 11.61 3.76 9.13
CA LEU A 42 12.13 5.13 9.28
C LEU A 42 12.40 5.48 10.74
N ALA A 43 11.49 5.11 11.65
CA ALA A 43 11.65 5.35 13.08
C ALA A 43 12.89 4.63 13.66
N ARG A 44 13.19 3.40 13.18
CA ARG A 44 14.38 2.64 13.58
C ARG A 44 15.70 3.14 13.01
N LYS A 45 15.66 4.04 12.01
CA LYS A 45 16.86 4.64 11.40
C LYS A 45 17.24 5.99 12.02
N GLN A 46 16.41 6.52 12.92
CA GLN A 46 16.68 7.71 13.74
C GLN A 46 17.35 7.29 15.04
#